data_AF-A0A967ID51-F1
#
_entry.id   AF-A0A967ID51-F1
#
_cell.length_a   1.000
_cell.length_b   1.000
_cell.length_c   1.000
_cell.angle_alpha   90.00
_cell.angle_beta   90.00
_cell.angle_gamma   90.00
#
_symmetry.space_group_name_H-M   'P 1'
#
loop_
_entity.id
_entity.type
_entity.pdbx_description
1 polymer ?
#
loop_
_entity_poly.entity_id
_entity_poly.type
_entity_poly.pdbx_seq_one_letter_code
_entity_poly.pdbx_strand_id
1 'polypeptide(L)' 'FAGATVLRGIMGFGAQHETHSDKLLRLSAELPIVVEVIDRQEKIDGILPKLDEMMTGGMVTIEKARVIRYYEPEEN' A
#
# COMPACT_ATOMS: atom_id res chain seq x y z
N PHE A 1 2.79 -11.10 8.01
CA PHE A 1 3.40 -10.37 6.89
C PHE A 1 4.89 -10.64 6.92
N ALA A 2 5.48 -11.04 5.80
CA ALA A 2 6.94 -11.17 5.67
C ALA A 2 7.59 -9.79 5.62
N GLY A 3 6.85 -8.79 5.13
CA GLY A 3 7.20 -7.38 5.26
C GLY A 3 6.11 -6.48 4.72
N ALA A 4 6.23 -5.18 5.02
CA ALA A 4 5.42 -4.13 4.41
C ALA A 4 6.28 -2.90 4.14
N THR A 5 6.07 -2.25 3.02
CA THR A 5 6.73 -1.00 2.62
C THR A 5 5.67 0.04 2.35
N VAL A 6 5.87 1.25 2.89
CA VAL A 6 4.98 2.39 2.65
C VAL A 6 5.69 3.41 1.78
N LEU A 7 5.10 3.69 0.62
CA LEU A 7 5.57 4.68 -0.34
C LEU A 7 4.62 5.88 -0.30
N ARG A 8 5.19 7.09 -0.28
CA ARG A 8 4.43 8.34 -0.40
C ARG A 8 4.80 8.99 -1.72
N GLY A 9 3.84 9.09 -2.63
CA GLY A 9 4.01 9.79 -3.89
C GLY A 9 4.05 11.30 -3.67
N ILE A 10 4.71 12.01 -4.57
CA ILE A 10 4.75 13.49 -4.58
C ILE A 10 3.54 14.10 -5.31
N MET A 11 2.85 13.30 -6.14
CA MET A 11 1.63 13.64 -6.89
C MET A 11 0.89 12.34 -7.24
N GLY A 12 -0.42 12.43 -7.51
CA GLY A 12 -1.24 11.30 -7.95
C GLY A 12 -2.48 11.75 -8.72
N PHE A 13 -2.99 10.85 -9.57
CA PHE A 13 -4.25 11.03 -10.30
C PHE A 13 -5.04 9.72 -10.21
N GLY A 14 -6.36 9.80 -10.00
CA GLY A 14 -7.20 8.62 -9.75
C GLY A 14 -8.67 8.82 -10.12
N ALA A 15 -9.48 7.83 -9.77
CA ALA A 15 -10.90 7.71 -10.17
C ALA A 15 -11.79 8.90 -9.77
N GLN A 16 -11.36 9.75 -8.83
CA GLN A 16 -12.07 10.97 -8.45
C GLN A 16 -11.63 12.24 -9.22
N HIS A 17 -10.84 12.12 -10.29
CA HIS A 17 -10.49 13.24 -11.19
C HIS A 17 -9.84 14.46 -10.50
N GLU A 18 -9.17 14.28 -9.36
CA GLU A 18 -8.40 15.35 -8.72
C GLU A 18 -6.90 15.13 -8.93
N THR A 19 -6.21 16.16 -9.44
CA THR A 19 -4.75 16.19 -9.49
C THR A 19 -4.26 16.74 -8.16
N HIS A 20 -3.87 15.86 -7.24
CA HIS A 20 -3.29 16.29 -5.97
C HIS A 20 -1.85 16.74 -6.23
N SER A 21 -1.62 18.06 -6.17
CA SER A 21 -0.31 18.69 -6.34
C SER A 21 -0.10 19.77 -5.26
N ASP A 22 1.13 19.88 -4.76
CA ASP A 22 1.52 20.85 -3.74
C ASP A 22 1.51 22.28 -4.30
N LYS A 23 0.36 22.96 -4.23
CA LYS A 23 0.29 24.42 -4.41
C LYS A 23 0.61 25.11 -3.08
N LEU A 24 1.91 25.26 -2.82
CA LEU A 24 2.64 26.19 -1.93
C LEU A 24 2.19 26.46 -0.47
N LEU A 25 0.95 26.21 -0.04
CA LEU A 25 0.46 26.52 1.32
C LEU A 25 -0.57 25.51 1.90
N ARG A 26 -0.65 24.29 1.34
CA ARG A 26 -1.41 23.17 1.92
C ARG A 26 -0.54 21.91 2.02
N LEU A 27 0.54 22.02 2.78
CA LEU A 27 1.46 20.92 3.06
C LEU A 27 0.75 19.82 3.87
N SER A 28 0.04 18.88 3.22
CA SER A 28 -0.14 17.46 3.66
C SER A 28 -1.40 16.75 3.14
N ALA A 29 -2.34 17.41 2.47
CA ALA A 29 -3.72 16.90 2.53
C ALA A 29 -3.98 15.60 1.75
N GLU A 30 -3.46 15.38 0.55
CA GLU A 30 -3.93 14.25 -0.29
C GLU A 30 -2.83 13.65 -1.20
N LEU A 31 -1.60 13.55 -0.69
CA LEU A 31 -0.54 12.84 -1.41
C LEU A 31 -0.82 11.33 -1.42
N PRO A 32 -0.73 10.64 -2.57
CA PRO A 32 -1.06 9.22 -2.67
C PRO A 32 -0.10 8.39 -1.82
N ILE A 33 -0.65 7.41 -1.11
CA ILE A 33 0.10 6.43 -0.34
C ILE A 33 -0.11 5.07 -0.97
N VAL A 34 0.98 4.35 -1.21
CA VAL A 34 0.95 2.93 -1.60
C VAL A 34 1.54 2.12 -0.47
N VAL A 35 0.80 1.12 -0.01
CA VAL A 35 1.26 0.14 0.98
C VAL A 35 1.47 -1.17 0.24
N GLU A 36 2.73 -1.57 0.06
CA GLU A 36 3.09 -2.86 -0.51
C GLU A 36 3.29 -3.87 0.62
N VAL A 37 2.59 -5.00 0.55
CA VAL A 37 2.67 -6.05 1.55
C VAL A 37 3.08 -7.35 0.87
N ILE A 38 4.14 -7.99 1.37
CA ILE A 38 4.63 -9.27 0.87
C ILE A 38 4.39 -10.34 1.93
N ASP A 39 3.65 -11.39 1.57
CA ASP A 39 3.51 -12.61 2.35
C ASP A 39 2.99 -13.76 1.45
N ARG A 40 2.75 -14.92 2.05
CA ARG A 40 2.09 -16.07 1.42
C ARG A 40 0.64 -15.75 1.09
N GLN A 41 0.14 -16.40 0.04
CA GLN A 41 -1.22 -16.20 -0.50
C GLN A 41 -2.29 -16.33 0.60
N GLU A 42 -2.17 -17.31 1.49
CA GLU A 42 -3.18 -17.58 2.52
C GLU A 42 -3.33 -16.41 3.50
N LYS A 43 -2.22 -15.71 3.80
CA LYS A 43 -2.24 -14.53 4.68
C LYS A 43 -2.76 -13.29 3.96
N ILE A 44 -2.50 -13.16 2.66
CA ILE A 44 -3.08 -12.09 1.84
C ILE A 44 -4.59 -12.29 1.75
N ASP A 45 -5.06 -13.48 1.39
CA ASP A 45 -6.49 -13.79 1.28
C ASP A 45 -7.22 -13.57 2.61
N GLY A 46 -6.58 -13.91 3.73
CA GLY A 46 -7.15 -13.72 5.06
C GLY A 46 -7.37 -12.25 5.46
N ILE A 47 -6.61 -11.29 4.92
CA ILE A 47 -6.77 -9.87 5.24
C ILE A 47 -7.71 -9.13 4.29
N LEU A 48 -7.92 -9.62 3.06
CA LEU A 48 -8.73 -8.95 2.05
C LEU A 48 -10.14 -8.56 2.52
N PRO A 49 -10.93 -9.42 3.19
CA PRO A 49 -12.29 -9.04 3.62
C PRO A 49 -12.27 -7.87 4.60
N LYS A 50 -11.32 -7.89 5.54
CA LYS A 50 -11.17 -6.81 6.53
C LYS A 50 -10.67 -5.52 5.89
N LEU A 51 -9.79 -5.63 4.89
CA LEU A 51 -9.32 -4.47 4.14
C LEU A 51 -10.48 -3.83 3.35
N ASP A 52 -11.32 -4.63 2.71
CA ASP A 52 -12.49 -4.18 1.96
C ASP A 52 -13.47 -3.41 2.86
N GLU A 53 -13.76 -3.93 4.07
CA GLU A 53 -14.60 -3.24 5.07
C GLU A 53 -14.02 -1.89 5.52
N MET A 54 -12.68 -1.77 5.56
CA MET A 54 -11.99 -0.55 5.98
C MET A 54 -11.86 0.49 4.86
N MET A 55 -11.99 0.06 3.60
CA MET A 55 -11.75 0.92 2.45
C MET A 55 -12.96 1.79 2.13
N THR A 56 -12.79 3.11 2.29
CA THR A 56 -13.79 4.10 1.86
C THR A 56 -13.56 4.57 0.42
N GLY A 57 -12.48 4.14 -0.23
CA GLY A 57 -12.08 4.50 -1.59
C GLY A 57 -10.64 4.11 -1.89
N GLY A 58 -10.26 4.14 -3.18
CA GLY A 58 -8.92 3.75 -3.65
C GLY A 58 -8.95 2.47 -4.48
N MET A 59 -7.81 1.77 -4.54
CA MET A 59 -7.67 0.51 -5.25
C MET A 59 -6.78 -0.46 -4.47
N VAL A 60 -7.03 -1.75 -4.66
CA VAL A 60 -6.18 -2.84 -4.17
C VAL A 60 -5.75 -3.67 -5.37
N THR A 61 -4.47 -4.00 -5.44
CA THR A 61 -3.90 -4.87 -6.47
C THR A 61 -3.22 -6.06 -5.82
N ILE A 62 -3.29 -7.22 -6.47
CA ILE A 62 -2.58 -8.43 -6.04
C ILE A 62 -1.67 -8.87 -7.18
N GLU A 63 -0.37 -8.90 -6.90
CA GLU A 63 0.67 -9.26 -7.87
C GLU A 63 1.51 -10.41 -7.32
N LYS A 64 1.89 -11.36 -8.19
CA LYS A 64 2.76 -12.47 -7.78
C LYS A 64 4.21 -11.99 -7.70
N ALA A 65 4.80 -12.06 -6.52
CA ALA A 65 6.22 -11.84 -6.31
C ALA A 65 6.97 -13.17 -6.12
N ARG A 66 8.14 -13.32 -6.78
CA ARG A 66 9.07 -14.41 -6.48
C ARG A 66 10.14 -13.92 -5.50
N VAL A 67 10.02 -14.34 -4.25
CA VAL A 67 10.98 -14.00 -3.20
C VAL A 67 12.26 -14.81 -3.41
N ILE A 68 13.37 -14.13 -3.74
CA ILE A 68 14.67 -14.78 -3.97
C ILE A 68 15.37 -15.08 -2.65
N ARG A 69 15.22 -14.19 -1.65
CA ARG A 69 15.82 -14.32 -0.32
C ARG A 69 14.90 -13.69 0.71
N TYR A 70 14.74 -14.38 1.82
CA TYR A 70 14.05 -13.89 3.01
C TYR A 70 14.88 -14.33 4.21
N TYR A 71 15.41 -13.37 4.95
CA TYR A 71 16.18 -13.62 6.17
C TYR A 71 15.27 -13.28 7.34
N GLU A 72 14.87 -14.29 8.12
CA GLU A 72 14.27 -14.02 9.42
C GLU A 72 15.40 -13.52 10.33
N PRO A 73 15.28 -12.34 10.96
CA PRO A 73 16.25 -11.96 11.98
C PRO A 73 16.22 -13.02 13.08
N GLU A 74 17.40 -13.50 13.50
CA GLU A 74 17.50 -14.38 14.67
C GLU A 74 16.87 -13.65 15.87
N GLU A 75 15.83 -14.25 16.45
CA GLU A 75 15.31 -13.80 17.74
C GLU A 75 16.41 -14.02 18.79
N ASN A 76 17.00 -12.93 19.29
CA ASN A 76 17.80 -12.95 20.53
C ASN A 76 16.88 -12.83 21.75
#